data_AF-A0A950KRF2-F1
#
_entry.id   AF-A0A950KRF2-F1
#
_cell.length_a   1.000
_cell.length_b   1.000
_cell.length_c   1.000
_cell.angle_alpha   90.00
_cell.angle_beta   90.00
_cell.angle_gamma   90.00
#
_symmetry.space_group_name_H-M   'P 1'
#
loop_
_entity.id
_entity.type
_entity.pdbx_description
1 polymer ?
#
loop_
_entity_poly.entity_id
_entity_poly.type
_entity_poly.pdbx_seq_one_letter_code
_entity_poly.pdbx_strand_id
1 'polypeptide(L)'
;IYERVWGYAMAHGDRSVDVFVRKLRQKLLAASPDWSYIHTHFGIGYRFAPERSPEALMQPDRPEPLGASNEQQTAAFAALR
;
A
#
# COMPACT_ATOMS: atom_id res chain seq x y z
N ILE A 1 2.20 -14.93 6.89
CA ILE A 1 2.11 -13.49 7.23
C ILE A 1 1.98 -13.28 8.73
N TYR A 2 1.00 -13.90 9.42
CA TYR A 2 0.84 -13.73 10.87
C TYR A 2 2.08 -14.09 11.70
N GLU A 3 2.68 -15.27 11.50
CA GLU A 3 3.92 -15.62 12.22
C GLU A 3 5.09 -14.66 11.90
N ARG A 4 5.19 -14.20 10.66
CA ARG A 4 6.28 -13.32 10.22
C ARG A 4 6.16 -11.90 10.78
N VAL A 5 4.93 -11.40 10.99
CA VAL A 5 4.66 -10.02 11.40
C VAL A 5 4.34 -9.92 12.89
N TRP A 6 3.67 -10.93 13.45
CA TRP A 6 3.17 -10.95 14.83
C TRP A 6 3.70 -12.12 15.69
N GLY A 7 4.42 -13.09 15.11
CA GLY A 7 5.07 -14.15 15.88
C GLY A 7 4.19 -15.32 16.32
N TYR A 8 2.94 -15.40 15.84
CA TYR A 8 2.02 -16.49 16.15
C TYR A 8 1.17 -16.92 14.95
N ALA A 9 0.64 -18.15 15.00
CA ALA A 9 -0.29 -18.67 14.02
C ALA A 9 -1.65 -17.98 14.12
N MET A 10 -2.24 -17.66 12.96
CA MET A 10 -3.53 -16.97 12.87
C MET A 10 -4.65 -17.78 13.56
N ALA A 11 -5.38 -17.15 14.48
CA ALA A 11 -6.61 -17.75 15.02
C ALA A 11 -7.68 -17.82 13.91
N HIS A 12 -8.46 -18.91 13.88
CA HIS A 12 -9.51 -19.09 12.87
C HIS A 12 -10.51 -17.92 12.93
N GLY A 13 -10.57 -17.12 11.86
CA GLY A 13 -11.45 -15.95 11.78
C GLY A 13 -10.82 -14.59 12.16
N ASP A 14 -9.51 -14.49 12.35
CA ASP A 14 -8.85 -13.23 12.70
C ASP A 14 -8.97 -12.16 11.57
N ARG A 15 -9.76 -11.11 11.83
CA ARG A 15 -9.99 -9.96 10.94
C ARG A 15 -9.00 -8.81 11.17
N SER A 16 -8.02 -8.97 12.06
CA SER A 16 -7.09 -7.91 12.45
C SER A 16 -6.29 -7.42 11.26
N VAL A 17 -5.83 -8.33 10.39
CA VAL A 17 -5.13 -7.95 9.14
C VAL A 17 -6.00 -7.07 8.25
N ASP A 18 -7.28 -7.38 8.08
CA ASP A 18 -8.19 -6.56 7.26
C ASP A 18 -8.35 -5.15 7.84
N VAL A 19 -8.45 -5.04 9.18
CA VAL A 19 -8.52 -3.76 9.88
C VAL A 19 -7.25 -2.95 9.68
N PHE A 20 -6.07 -3.57 9.82
CA PHE A 20 -4.79 -2.90 9.59
C PHE A 20 -4.61 -2.48 8.13
N VAL A 21 -4.95 -3.35 7.18
CA VAL A 21 -4.92 -3.04 5.75
C VAL A 21 -5.84 -1.85 5.43
N ARG A 22 -7.05 -1.82 6.00
CA ARG A 22 -7.98 -0.69 5.81
C ARG A 22 -7.40 0.60 6.38
N LYS A 23 -6.83 0.58 7.59
CA LYS A 23 -6.16 1.76 8.18
C LYS A 23 -4.98 2.22 7.35
N LEU A 24 -4.18 1.29 6.84
CA LEU A 24 -3.01 1.60 6.01
C LEU A 24 -3.43 2.22 4.67
N ARG A 25 -4.46 1.69 4.01
CA ARG A 25 -5.03 2.28 2.78
C ARG A 25 -5.46 3.73 3.01
N GLN A 26 -6.12 4.04 4.14
CA GLN A 26 -6.52 5.42 4.44
C GLN A 26 -5.33 6.35 4.61
N LYS A 27 -4.28 5.90 5.31
CA LYS A 27 -3.04 6.70 5.47
C LYS A 27 -2.32 6.93 4.15
N LEU A 28 -2.24 5.90 3.31
CA LEU A 28 -1.58 5.98 2.00
C LEU A 28 -2.36 6.87 1.02
N LEU A 29 -3.70 6.79 1.02
CA LEU A 29 -4.54 7.66 0.21
C LEU A 29 -4.39 9.13 0.63
N ALA A 30 -4.28 9.41 1.92
CA ALA A 30 -4.04 10.77 2.42
C ALA A 30 -2.65 11.30 2.04
N ALA A 31 -1.63 10.45 2.05
CA ALA A 31 -0.27 10.82 1.71
C ALA A 31 -0.02 10.93 0.19
N SER A 32 -0.72 10.09 -0.60
CA SER A 32 -0.51 9.97 -2.03
C SER A 32 -1.82 9.55 -2.72
N PRO A 33 -2.70 10.53 -3.02
CA PRO A 33 -4.03 10.28 -3.60
C PRO A 33 -3.99 9.62 -4.98
N ASP A 34 -2.91 9.85 -5.73
CA ASP A 34 -2.76 9.41 -7.12
C ASP A 34 -2.25 7.97 -7.27
N TRP A 35 -2.04 7.28 -6.14
CA TRP A 35 -1.37 5.98 -6.12
C TRP A 35 -2.13 4.98 -5.26
N SER A 36 -2.28 3.78 -5.80
CA SER A 36 -2.80 2.60 -5.12
C SER A 36 -1.67 1.65 -4.80
N TYR A 37 -1.47 1.35 -3.51
CA TYR A 37 -0.35 0.52 -3.05
C TYR A 37 -0.73 -0.89 -2.64
N ILE A 38 -1.95 -1.11 -2.13
CA ILE A 38 -2.36 -2.39 -1.56
C ILE A 38 -3.46 -3.01 -2.39
N HIS A 39 -3.14 -4.13 -3.03
CA HIS A 39 -4.00 -4.87 -3.94
C HIS A 39 -4.53 -6.13 -3.28
N THR A 40 -5.83 -6.38 -3.42
CA THR A 40 -6.48 -7.57 -2.84
C THR A 40 -6.52 -8.67 -3.88
N HIS A 41 -5.92 -9.83 -3.57
CA HIS A 41 -6.07 -11.06 -4.34
C HIS A 41 -6.98 -12.01 -3.57
N PHE A 42 -8.22 -12.16 -4.04
CA PHE A 42 -9.21 -13.03 -3.43
C PHE A 42 -8.69 -14.47 -3.33
N GLY A 43 -8.82 -15.09 -2.15
CA GLY A 43 -8.34 -16.44 -1.88
C GLY A 43 -6.83 -16.57 -1.60
N ILE A 44 -6.04 -15.49 -1.74
CA ILE A 44 -4.58 -15.51 -1.49
C ILE A 44 -4.18 -14.53 -0.38
N GLY A 45 -4.66 -13.29 -0.45
CA GLY A 45 -4.31 -12.24 0.51
C GLY A 45 -4.08 -10.87 -0.13
N TYR A 46 -3.06 -10.16 0.36
CA TYR A 46 -2.76 -8.78 -0.06
C TYR A 46 -1.37 -8.68 -0.68
N ARG A 47 -1.24 -7.89 -1.74
CA ARG A 47 0.02 -7.55 -2.41
C ARG A 47 0.32 -6.07 -2.25
N PHE A 48 1.58 -5.74 -1.97
CA PHE A 48 2.06 -4.36 -1.94
C PHE A 48 2.78 -4.04 -3.26
N ALA A 49 2.23 -3.12 -4.05
CA ALA A 49 2.84 -2.61 -5.27
C ALA A 49 2.28 -1.23 -5.61
N PRO A 50 3.14 -0.23 -5.92
CA PRO A 50 2.69 1.09 -6.31
C PRO A 50 2.12 1.06 -7.73
N GLU A 51 0.83 1.37 -7.87
CA GLU A 51 0.14 1.48 -9.17
C GLU A 51 -0.57 2.83 -9.24
N ARG A 52 -0.42 3.55 -10.37
CA ARG A 52 -1.07 4.85 -10.53
C ARG A 52 -2.58 4.66 -10.60
N SER A 53 -3.32 5.51 -9.90
CA SER A 53 -4.76 5.39 -9.90
C SER A 53 -5.35 5.83 -11.25
N PRO A 54 -6.44 5.20 -11.72
CA PRO A 54 -7.06 5.54 -13.00
C PRO A 54 -7.48 7.01 -13.07
N GLU A 55 -7.92 7.59 -11.96
CA GLU A 55 -8.28 9.00 -11.88
C GLU A 55 -7.08 9.93 -12.05
N ALA A 56 -5.89 9.54 -11.58
CA ALA A 56 -4.67 10.31 -11.80
C ALA A 56 -4.22 10.24 -13.26
N LEU A 57 -4.39 9.09 -13.92
CA LEU A 57 -4.11 8.95 -15.37
C LEU A 57 -5.05 9.82 -16.23
N MET A 58 -6.25 10.13 -15.74
CA MET A 58 -7.22 10.98 -16.45
C MET A 58 -6.95 12.49 -16.27
N GLN A 59 -5.96 12.88 -15.46
CA GLN A 59 -5.50 14.27 -15.26
C GLN A 59 -4.08 14.46 -15.82
N PRO A 60 -3.92 14.68 -17.14
CA PRO A 60 -2.62 14.73 -17.80
C PRO A 60 -1.77 15.97 -17.47
N ASP A 61 -2.41 17.08 -17.06
CA ASP A 61 -1.73 18.37 -16.82
C ASP A 61 -1.14 18.52 -15.41
N ARG A 62 -1.28 17.50 -14.55
CA ARG A 62 -0.64 17.51 -13.23
C ARG A 62 0.85 17.19 -13.41
N PRO A 63 1.79 17.99 -12.87
CA PRO A 63 3.20 17.69 -12.99
C PRO A 63 3.45 16.28 -12.43
N GLU A 64 3.93 15.38 -13.29
CA GLU A 64 4.37 14.05 -12.92
C GLU A 64 5.33 14.18 -11.71
N PRO A 65 5.01 13.59 -10.55
CA PRO A 65 6.01 13.49 -9.50
C PRO A 65 7.16 12.66 -10.07
N LEU A 66 8.35 13.29 -10.17
CA LEU A 66 9.59 12.71 -10.66
C LEU A 66 9.72 11.25 -10.20
N GLY A 67 9.88 10.36 -11.19
CA GLY A 67 9.56 8.95 -11.10
C GLY A 67 10.03 8.23 -9.84
N ALA A 68 9.07 7.59 -9.17
CA ALA A 68 9.37 6.55 -8.19
C ALA A 68 9.63 5.23 -8.93
N SER A 69 10.86 5.07 -9.42
CA SER A 69 11.41 3.73 -9.66
C SER A 69 11.35 2.97 -8.34
N ASN A 70 10.95 1.69 -8.39
CA ASN A 70 10.59 0.84 -7.25
C ASN A 70 11.70 0.68 -6.16
N GLU A 71 12.90 1.21 -6.39
CA GLU A 71 14.02 1.27 -5.43
C GLU A 71 14.08 2.59 -4.63
N GLN A 72 13.53 3.69 -5.14
CA GLN A 72 13.60 5.01 -4.49
C GLN A 72 12.52 5.20 -3.40
N GLN A 73 11.41 4.46 -3.47
CA GLN A 73 10.37 4.48 -2.44
C GLN A 73 10.79 3.81 -1.12
N THR A 74 11.72 2.83 -1.17
CA THR A 74 12.34 2.28 0.05
C THR A 74 13.18 3.34 0.76
N ALA A 75 13.80 4.26 0.02
CA ALA A 75 14.58 5.37 0.59
C ALA A 75 13.70 6.49 1.17
N ALA A 76 12.56 6.81 0.54
CA ALA A 76 11.64 7.85 1.03
C ALA A 76 11.04 7.51 2.41
N PHE A 77 10.72 6.23 2.66
CA PHE A 77 10.23 5.78 3.97
C PHE A 77 11.35 5.72 5.04
N ALA A 78 12.62 5.54 4.66
CA ALA A 78 13.75 5.51 5.58
C ALA A 78 14.21 6.92 6.03
N ALA A 79 13.85 7.97 5.28
CA ALA A 79 14.22 9.35 5.56
C ALA A 79 13.29 10.09 6.55
N LEU A 80 12.12 9.53 6.85
CA LEU A 80 11.13 10.07 7.80
C LEU A 80 11.32 9.50 9.22
N ARG A 81 12.53 9.69 9.77
CA ARG A 81 12.83 9.41 11.17
C ARG A 81 12.42 10.56 12.08
#